data_AF-A0A168SNT2-F1
#
_entry.id   AF-A0A168SNT2-F1
#
_cell.length_a   1.000
_cell.length_b   1.000
_cell.length_c   1.000
_cell.angle_alpha   90.00
_cell.angle_beta   90.00
_cell.angle_gamma   90.00
#
_symmetry.space_group_name_H-M   'P 1'
#
loop_
_entity.id
_entity.type
_entity.pdbx_description
1 polymer ?
#
loop_
_entity_poly.entity_id
_entity_poly.type
_entity_poly.pdbx_seq_one_letter_code
_entity_poly.pdbx_strand_id
1 'polypeptide(L)'
;MSPYAATRRQLQHIKMAAALCEMINKDWCAYLNFPFASAKLLPGSILFNTENGQAVLVSTVEMFGRTNNADIYREGFGKLKGAVQTTSLPPTTIKTMYPSVWPVSLQRSDGQKPVIGTEVSNALVTSCLRIDSKETPVVGSMSSGFNFSTINTSLSIKIFLDRESIDRCLEMAEVLITSTNTRINILMLEH
;
A
#
# COMPACT_ATOMS: atom_id res chain seq x y z
N MET A 1 19.83 12.64 13.86
CA MET A 1 18.99 13.26 12.80
C MET A 1 18.91 12.31 11.61
N SER A 2 17.71 12.10 11.06
CA SER A 2 17.55 11.24 9.88
C SER A 2 18.27 11.86 8.67
N PRO A 3 19.05 11.08 7.91
CA PRO A 3 19.85 11.58 6.79
C PRO A 3 19.02 12.18 5.64
N TYR A 4 17.71 11.91 5.60
CA TYR A 4 16.81 12.36 4.52
C TYR A 4 15.90 13.53 4.91
N ALA A 5 16.19 14.23 6.01
CA ALA A 5 15.32 15.25 6.57
C ALA A 5 15.01 16.42 5.59
N ALA A 6 15.93 16.78 4.70
CA ALA A 6 15.72 17.85 3.73
C ALA A 6 14.75 17.46 2.61
N THR A 7 14.94 16.28 1.99
CA THR A 7 14.02 15.73 0.98
C THR A 7 12.64 15.45 1.58
N ARG A 8 12.60 14.98 2.84
CA ARG A 8 11.35 14.72 3.56
C ARG A 8 10.54 15.99 3.86
N ARG A 9 11.18 17.17 3.92
CA ARG A 9 10.48 18.46 4.04
C ARG A 9 9.82 18.91 2.73
N GLN A 10 10.31 18.42 1.59
CA GLN A 10 9.71 18.72 0.27
C GLN A 10 8.52 17.80 -0.03
N LEU A 11 8.58 16.54 0.42
CA LEU A 11 7.51 15.56 0.24
C LEU A 11 6.45 15.69 1.35
N GLN A 12 5.33 16.31 1.03
CA GLN A 12 4.19 16.38 1.94
C GLN A 12 3.47 15.03 1.96
N HIS A 13 3.68 14.28 3.03
CA HIS A 13 2.99 13.01 3.22
C HIS A 13 1.72 13.20 4.04
N ILE A 14 0.64 12.57 3.59
CA ILE A 14 -0.68 12.60 4.24
C ILE A 14 -1.05 11.17 4.60
N LYS A 15 -1.63 10.96 5.78
CA LYS A 15 -2.14 9.63 6.14
C LYS A 15 -3.21 9.19 5.15
N MET A 16 -3.17 7.93 4.74
CA MET A 16 -4.15 7.37 3.80
C MET A 16 -5.58 7.49 4.37
N ALA A 17 -6.47 8.13 3.60
CA ALA A 17 -7.85 8.37 3.97
C ALA A 17 -8.79 7.27 3.43
N ALA A 18 -9.98 7.15 4.02
CA ALA A 18 -10.99 6.18 3.60
C ALA A 18 -11.40 6.33 2.12
N ALA A 19 -11.49 7.56 1.61
CA ALA A 19 -11.81 7.82 0.20
C ALA A 19 -10.77 7.23 -0.77
N LEU A 20 -9.48 7.29 -0.41
CA LEU A 20 -8.41 6.68 -1.20
C LEU A 20 -8.44 5.15 -1.10
N CYS A 21 -8.87 4.61 0.06
CA CYS A 21 -9.07 3.17 0.22
C CYS A 21 -10.20 2.66 -0.69
N GLU A 22 -11.32 3.38 -0.77
CA GLU A 22 -12.42 3.05 -1.69
C GLU A 22 -11.96 3.12 -3.15
N MET A 23 -11.22 4.17 -3.49
CA MET A 23 -10.70 4.38 -4.85
C MET A 23 -9.84 3.20 -5.32
N ILE A 24 -8.86 2.75 -4.54
CA ILE A 24 -8.00 1.62 -4.95
C ILE A 24 -8.71 0.26 -4.90
N ASN A 25 -9.92 0.21 -4.35
CA ASN A 25 -10.80 -0.97 -4.34
C ASN A 25 -11.83 -0.96 -5.48
N LYS A 26 -11.76 -0.05 -6.46
CA LYS A 26 -12.63 -0.13 -7.64
C LYS A 26 -12.23 -1.33 -8.51
N ASP A 27 -13.24 -2.00 -9.06
CA ASP A 27 -13.07 -3.20 -9.88
C ASP A 27 -12.28 -2.89 -11.17
N TRP A 28 -11.15 -3.57 -11.34
CA TRP A 28 -10.28 -3.42 -12.51
C TRP A 28 -10.92 -3.91 -13.80
N CYS A 29 -11.86 -4.86 -13.75
CA CYS A 29 -12.57 -5.33 -14.94
C CYS A 29 -13.56 -4.27 -15.46
N ALA A 30 -14.14 -3.48 -14.55
CA ALA A 30 -15.08 -2.41 -14.90
C ALA A 30 -14.37 -1.09 -15.21
N TYR A 31 -13.24 -0.81 -14.55
CA TYR A 31 -12.51 0.44 -14.67
C TYR A 31 -11.02 0.20 -14.98
N LEU A 32 -10.68 0.13 -16.27
CA LEU A 32 -9.35 -0.26 -16.76
C LEU A 32 -8.22 0.73 -16.41
N ASN A 33 -8.55 1.95 -15.99
CA ASN A 33 -7.58 2.97 -15.60
C ASN A 33 -7.10 2.82 -14.14
N PHE A 34 -7.88 2.17 -13.27
CA PHE A 34 -7.57 2.02 -11.85
C PHE A 34 -6.32 1.19 -11.50
N PRO A 35 -5.92 0.13 -12.25
CA PRO A 35 -4.63 -0.52 -12.03
C PRO A 35 -3.47 0.46 -12.14
N PHE A 36 -3.47 1.30 -13.18
CA PHE A 36 -2.43 2.29 -13.42
C PHE A 36 -2.45 3.42 -12.40
N ALA A 37 -3.64 3.91 -12.05
CA ALA A 37 -3.81 4.90 -10.99
C ALA A 37 -3.28 4.37 -9.64
N SER A 38 -3.63 3.13 -9.28
CA SER A 38 -3.15 2.48 -8.04
C SER A 38 -1.63 2.29 -8.04
N ALA A 39 -1.05 1.93 -9.20
CA ALA A 39 0.39 1.80 -9.37
C ALA A 39 1.14 3.14 -9.19
N LYS A 40 0.48 4.29 -9.42
CA LYS A 40 1.06 5.61 -9.16
C LYS A 40 0.91 6.08 -7.72
N LEU A 41 -0.11 5.62 -7.00
CA LEU A 41 -0.42 6.10 -5.66
C LEU A 41 0.62 5.68 -4.61
N LEU A 42 1.10 4.44 -4.68
CA LEU A 42 1.87 3.80 -3.62
C LEU A 42 3.39 4.04 -3.66
N PRO A 43 4.05 4.24 -4.83
CA PRO A 43 5.44 4.70 -4.86
C PRO A 43 5.60 6.04 -4.14
N GLY A 44 6.64 6.15 -3.31
CA GLY A 44 6.87 7.29 -2.43
C GLY A 44 6.09 7.22 -1.12
N SER A 45 5.25 6.21 -0.89
CA SER A 45 4.53 6.07 0.38
C SER A 45 5.47 5.67 1.53
N ILE A 46 5.12 6.07 2.75
CA ILE A 46 5.79 5.66 3.97
C ILE A 46 4.89 4.65 4.69
N LEU A 47 5.44 3.46 4.96
CA LEU A 47 4.84 2.50 5.88
C LEU A 47 5.53 2.66 7.23
N PHE A 48 4.76 3.03 8.24
CA PHE A 48 5.26 3.27 9.60
C PHE A 48 4.63 2.28 10.57
N ASN A 49 5.46 1.48 11.24
CA ASN A 49 5.00 0.59 12.29
C ASN A 49 4.98 1.33 13.63
N THR A 50 3.79 1.56 14.19
CA THR A 50 3.64 2.29 15.46
C THR A 50 4.06 1.49 16.69
N GLU A 51 4.15 0.16 16.59
CA GLU A 51 4.51 -0.71 17.72
C GLU A 51 6.02 -0.66 18.02
N ASN A 52 6.85 -0.67 16.97
CA ASN A 52 8.30 -0.75 17.10
C ASN A 52 9.06 0.47 16.54
N GLY A 53 8.34 1.45 15.96
CA GLY A 53 8.89 2.69 15.43
C GLY A 53 9.65 2.54 14.10
N GLN A 54 9.64 1.37 13.46
CA GLN A 54 10.28 1.17 12.18
C GLN A 54 9.51 1.88 11.06
N ALA A 55 10.22 2.37 10.04
CA ALA A 55 9.64 3.11 8.93
C ALA A 55 10.35 2.79 7.61
N VAL A 56 9.57 2.45 6.58
CA VAL A 56 10.10 2.31 5.22
C VAL A 56 9.46 3.31 4.28
N LEU A 57 10.28 3.87 3.40
CA LEU A 57 9.84 4.56 2.19
C LEU A 57 9.76 3.53 1.06
N VAL A 58 8.56 3.34 0.52
CA VAL A 58 8.29 2.48 -0.62
C VAL A 58 8.81 3.17 -1.88
N SER A 59 9.78 2.55 -2.55
CA SER A 59 10.37 3.10 -3.78
C SER A 59 9.63 2.61 -5.00
N THR A 60 9.34 1.31 -5.08
CA THR A 60 8.62 0.71 -6.20
C THR A 60 7.62 -0.33 -5.72
N VAL A 61 6.50 -0.42 -6.44
CA VAL A 61 5.49 -1.46 -6.25
C VAL A 61 5.18 -2.15 -7.58
N GLU A 62 4.77 -3.39 -7.50
CA GLU A 62 4.18 -4.15 -8.60
C GLU A 62 2.74 -4.49 -8.25
N MET A 63 1.82 -4.08 -9.12
CA MET A 63 0.38 -4.22 -8.90
C MET A 63 -0.12 -5.50 -9.57
N PHE A 64 -0.88 -6.30 -8.83
CA PHE A 64 -1.49 -7.53 -9.33
C PHE A 64 -2.99 -7.53 -9.08
N GLY A 65 -3.76 -8.02 -10.05
CA GLY A 65 -5.20 -8.22 -9.90
C GLY A 65 -5.53 -9.43 -9.01
N ARG A 66 -6.79 -9.56 -8.59
CA ARG A 66 -7.24 -10.71 -7.77
C ARG A 66 -7.91 -11.83 -8.56
N THR A 67 -8.43 -11.53 -9.75
CA THR A 67 -9.15 -12.51 -10.58
C THR A 67 -8.37 -12.84 -11.83
N ASN A 68 -8.62 -14.00 -12.46
CA ASN A 68 -7.90 -14.42 -13.68
C ASN A 68 -8.20 -13.49 -14.85
N ASN A 69 -9.42 -12.93 -14.86
CA ASN A 69 -9.84 -12.01 -15.90
C ASN A 69 -9.14 -10.66 -15.75
N ALA A 70 -8.89 -10.23 -14.50
CA ALA A 70 -8.16 -9.00 -14.22
C ALA A 70 -6.65 -9.18 -14.42
N ASP A 71 -6.08 -10.32 -13.99
CA ASP A 71 -4.64 -10.59 -14.04
C ASP A 71 -4.33 -12.09 -13.96
N ILE A 72 -3.54 -12.58 -14.92
CA ILE A 72 -3.05 -13.97 -14.95
C ILE A 72 -1.97 -14.24 -13.90
N TYR A 73 -1.29 -13.19 -13.42
CA TYR A 73 -0.24 -13.22 -12.40
C TYR A 73 -0.78 -12.89 -11.00
N ARG A 74 -2.10 -12.93 -10.81
CA ARG A 74 -2.78 -12.70 -9.53
C ARG A 74 -2.17 -13.47 -8.37
N GLU A 75 -2.34 -12.94 -7.17
CA GLU A 75 -1.99 -13.68 -5.96
C GLU A 75 -2.75 -15.02 -5.90
N GLY A 76 -2.00 -16.12 -5.81
CA GLY A 76 -2.57 -17.45 -5.65
C GLY A 76 -3.30 -17.62 -4.32
N PHE A 77 -4.42 -18.34 -4.35
CA PHE A 77 -5.18 -18.75 -3.17
C PHE A 77 -5.29 -20.28 -3.12
N GLY A 78 -5.43 -20.85 -1.92
CA GLY A 78 -5.66 -22.28 -1.74
C GLY A 78 -4.81 -22.92 -0.65
N LYS A 79 -4.62 -24.24 -0.73
CA LYS A 79 -3.80 -25.02 0.19
C LYS A 79 -2.48 -25.40 -0.48
N LEU A 80 -1.37 -25.09 0.17
CA LEU A 80 -0.05 -25.59 -0.22
C LEU A 80 0.41 -26.60 0.83
N LYS A 81 0.68 -27.85 0.41
CA LYS A 81 1.16 -28.93 1.29
C LYS A 81 0.31 -29.11 2.58
N GLY A 82 -1.00 -28.99 2.46
CA GLY A 82 -1.95 -29.19 3.59
C GLY A 82 -2.18 -27.96 4.48
N ALA A 83 -1.37 -26.90 4.34
CA ALA A 83 -1.59 -25.62 5.03
C ALA A 83 -2.33 -24.63 4.11
N VAL A 84 -3.22 -23.81 4.68
CA VAL A 84 -3.85 -22.71 3.95
C VAL A 84 -2.77 -21.67 3.66
N GLN A 85 -2.63 -21.29 2.38
CA GLN A 85 -1.69 -20.27 1.96
C GLN A 85 -2.13 -18.92 2.53
N THR A 86 -1.21 -18.22 3.20
CA THR A 86 -1.47 -16.85 3.65
C THR A 86 -1.64 -15.93 2.45
N THR A 87 -2.65 -15.06 2.54
CA THR A 87 -2.98 -14.11 1.48
C THR A 87 -2.95 -12.68 1.99
N SER A 88 -2.83 -11.72 1.08
CA SER A 88 -2.97 -10.29 1.42
C SER A 88 -4.42 -9.79 1.44
N LEU A 89 -5.43 -10.67 1.40
CA LEU A 89 -6.82 -10.22 1.45
C LEU A 89 -7.12 -9.51 2.77
N PRO A 90 -7.85 -8.37 2.74
CA PRO A 90 -8.28 -7.71 3.96
C PRO A 90 -9.10 -8.63 4.85
N PRO A 91 -8.79 -8.69 6.17
CA PRO A 91 -9.51 -9.54 7.07
C PRO A 91 -10.93 -8.99 7.31
N THR A 92 -11.95 -9.84 7.11
CA THR A 92 -13.36 -9.45 7.18
C THR A 92 -13.94 -9.50 8.60
N THR A 93 -13.27 -10.20 9.51
CA THR A 93 -13.75 -10.45 10.89
C THR A 93 -13.26 -9.43 11.91
N ILE A 94 -12.34 -8.54 11.54
CA ILE A 94 -11.77 -7.53 12.42
C ILE A 94 -11.89 -6.15 11.78
N LYS A 95 -12.07 -5.13 12.62
CA LYS A 95 -12.08 -3.74 12.16
C LYS A 95 -10.65 -3.29 11.90
N THR A 96 -10.35 -2.94 10.65
CA THR A 96 -9.05 -2.41 10.24
C THR A 96 -9.05 -0.87 10.24
N MET A 97 -7.85 -0.26 10.28
CA MET A 97 -7.69 1.20 10.16
C MET A 97 -8.07 1.71 8.76
N TYR A 98 -7.75 0.91 7.74
CA TYR A 98 -8.01 1.21 6.34
C TYR A 98 -9.09 0.25 5.82
N PRO A 99 -10.31 0.73 5.50
CA PRO A 99 -11.38 -0.12 4.98
C PRO A 99 -10.93 -0.83 3.71
N SER A 100 -11.11 -2.15 3.64
CA SER A 100 -10.78 -2.98 2.46
C SER A 100 -9.31 -2.85 1.99
N VAL A 101 -8.40 -2.43 2.87
CA VAL A 101 -6.96 -2.33 2.60
C VAL A 101 -6.18 -2.95 3.75
N TRP A 102 -5.19 -3.76 3.41
CA TRP A 102 -4.48 -4.59 4.37
C TRP A 102 -2.98 -4.65 4.06
N PRO A 103 -2.16 -3.86 4.78
CA PRO A 103 -0.71 -4.04 4.73
C PRO A 103 -0.35 -5.32 5.49
N VAL A 104 0.31 -6.27 4.82
CA VAL A 104 0.85 -7.49 5.44
C VAL A 104 2.20 -7.88 4.84
N SER A 105 3.03 -8.59 5.61
CA SER A 105 4.19 -9.31 5.05
C SER A 105 3.85 -10.78 4.81
N LEU A 106 4.00 -11.25 3.57
CA LEU A 106 3.72 -12.63 3.20
C LEU A 106 4.99 -13.45 3.12
N GLN A 107 5.00 -14.61 3.80
CA GLN A 107 6.05 -15.62 3.62
C GLN A 107 5.87 -16.30 2.26
N ARG A 108 6.91 -16.21 1.42
CA ARG A 108 7.06 -16.98 0.19
C ARG A 108 8.38 -17.76 0.23
N SER A 109 8.63 -18.58 -0.80
CA SER A 109 9.80 -19.47 -0.85
C SER A 109 11.14 -18.72 -0.82
N ASP A 110 11.14 -17.50 -1.34
CA ASP A 110 12.30 -16.62 -1.45
C ASP A 110 12.41 -15.60 -0.31
N GLY A 111 11.43 -15.52 0.59
CA GLY A 111 11.49 -14.65 1.76
C GLY A 111 10.17 -14.00 2.14
N GLN A 112 10.25 -13.03 3.06
CA GLN A 112 9.12 -12.24 3.53
C GLN A 112 8.94 -10.98 2.68
N LYS A 113 7.77 -10.89 2.04
CA LYS A 113 7.47 -9.85 1.08
C LYS A 113 6.42 -8.87 1.62
N PRO A 114 6.71 -7.56 1.72
CA PRO A 114 5.71 -6.57 2.08
C PRO A 114 4.70 -6.42 0.94
N VAL A 115 3.42 -6.49 1.27
CA VAL A 115 2.30 -6.37 0.35
C VAL A 115 1.25 -5.45 0.94
N ILE A 116 0.72 -4.55 0.13
CA ILE A 116 -0.49 -3.78 0.47
C ILE A 116 -1.63 -4.43 -0.32
N GLY A 117 -2.40 -5.27 0.35
CA GLY A 117 -3.51 -5.98 -0.25
C GLY A 117 -4.81 -5.18 -0.20
N THR A 118 -5.64 -5.36 -1.21
CA THR A 118 -7.01 -4.86 -1.31
C THR A 118 -7.94 -6.02 -1.68
N GLU A 119 -9.24 -5.76 -1.77
CA GLU A 119 -10.22 -6.77 -2.20
C GLU A 119 -10.12 -7.07 -3.70
N VAL A 120 -9.69 -6.10 -4.51
CA VAL A 120 -9.64 -6.21 -5.99
C VAL A 120 -8.24 -6.44 -6.54
N SER A 121 -7.20 -6.06 -5.78
CA SER A 121 -5.80 -6.11 -6.18
C SER A 121 -4.84 -6.27 -5.00
N ASN A 122 -3.56 -6.43 -5.26
CA ASN A 122 -2.50 -6.30 -4.27
C ASN A 122 -1.29 -5.60 -4.86
N ALA A 123 -0.62 -4.80 -4.04
CA ALA A 123 0.62 -4.11 -4.38
C ALA A 123 1.79 -4.78 -3.68
N LEU A 124 2.63 -5.50 -4.42
CA LEU A 124 3.87 -6.06 -3.93
C LEU A 124 4.92 -4.95 -3.87
N VAL A 125 5.54 -4.72 -2.72
CA VAL A 125 6.67 -3.80 -2.61
C VAL A 125 7.91 -4.48 -3.18
N THR A 126 8.46 -3.92 -4.26
CA THR A 126 9.62 -4.47 -4.99
C THR A 126 10.90 -3.69 -4.74
N SER A 127 10.81 -2.53 -4.08
CA SER A 127 11.97 -1.81 -3.55
C SER A 127 11.53 -0.87 -2.44
N CYS A 128 12.33 -0.77 -1.38
CA CYS A 128 12.09 0.15 -0.29
C CYS A 128 13.40 0.59 0.38
N LEU A 129 13.30 1.66 1.17
CA LEU A 129 14.40 2.23 1.94
C LEU A 129 13.96 2.41 3.39
N ARG A 130 14.75 1.93 4.35
CA ARG A 130 14.55 2.25 5.77
C ARG A 130 14.87 3.73 5.99
N ILE A 131 13.93 4.44 6.62
CA ILE A 131 14.06 5.87 6.89
C ILE A 131 14.17 6.17 8.39
N ASP A 132 13.99 5.14 9.22
CA ASP A 132 14.26 5.11 10.66
C ASP A 132 15.72 4.72 10.99
N SER A 133 16.37 3.93 10.14
CA SER A 133 17.77 3.47 10.31
C SER A 133 18.64 3.83 9.10
N LYS A 134 19.97 3.79 9.27
CA LYS A 134 20.95 3.95 8.18
C LYS A 134 21.25 2.59 7.57
N GLU A 135 20.31 2.06 6.81
CA GLU A 135 20.48 0.83 6.03
C GLU A 135 20.52 1.16 4.53
N THR A 136 21.15 0.29 3.75
CA THR A 136 21.13 0.40 2.30
C THR A 136 19.72 0.16 1.76
N PRO A 137 19.29 0.86 0.69
CA PRO A 137 18.03 0.55 0.03
C PRO A 137 17.97 -0.93 -0.39
N VAL A 138 16.79 -1.52 -0.33
CA VAL A 138 16.55 -2.86 -0.86
C VAL A 138 15.98 -2.76 -2.26
N VAL A 139 16.58 -3.51 -3.17
CA VAL A 139 16.07 -3.73 -4.52
C VAL A 139 15.68 -5.20 -4.62
N GLY A 140 14.44 -5.46 -5.01
CA GLY A 140 13.81 -6.78 -4.97
C GLY A 140 12.73 -6.87 -3.90
N SER A 141 11.89 -7.92 -3.99
CA SER A 141 10.68 -8.05 -3.17
C SER A 141 10.88 -8.44 -1.71
N MET A 142 12.14 -8.48 -1.24
CA MET A 142 12.46 -8.86 0.14
C MET A 142 12.47 -7.64 1.05
N SER A 143 11.97 -7.78 2.28
CA SER A 143 12.08 -6.72 3.29
C SER A 143 13.41 -6.79 4.04
N SER A 144 14.18 -5.69 4.09
CA SER A 144 15.37 -5.57 4.97
C SER A 144 14.96 -5.39 6.44
N GLY A 145 14.38 -6.43 7.04
CA GLY A 145 14.01 -6.42 8.46
C GLY A 145 12.80 -5.54 8.81
N PHE A 146 12.08 -5.00 7.81
CA PHE A 146 10.77 -4.38 7.99
C PHE A 146 9.66 -5.40 7.71
N ASN A 147 9.23 -6.09 8.76
CA ASN A 147 8.30 -7.21 8.66
C ASN A 147 7.10 -7.00 9.58
N PHE A 148 5.90 -7.26 9.06
CA PHE A 148 4.62 -7.18 9.74
C PHE A 148 3.76 -8.39 9.36
N SER A 149 4.29 -9.58 9.64
CA SER A 149 3.67 -10.88 9.30
C SER A 149 2.56 -11.31 10.23
N THR A 150 2.37 -10.63 11.37
CA THR A 150 1.29 -10.91 12.32
C THR A 150 0.14 -9.92 12.15
N ILE A 151 -1.06 -10.32 12.56
CA ILE A 151 -2.24 -9.44 12.53
C ILE A 151 -1.98 -8.16 13.35
N ASN A 152 -1.41 -8.28 14.54
CA ASN A 152 -1.15 -7.12 15.43
C ASN A 152 -0.15 -6.13 14.80
N THR A 153 0.94 -6.65 14.21
CA THR A 153 1.93 -5.80 13.53
C THR A 153 1.33 -5.14 12.30
N SER A 154 0.50 -5.86 11.53
CA SER A 154 -0.24 -5.31 10.37
C SER A 154 -1.23 -4.21 10.77
N LEU A 155 -1.98 -4.39 11.87
CA LEU A 155 -2.88 -3.37 12.42
C LEU A 155 -2.14 -2.12 12.91
N SER A 156 -0.87 -2.27 13.29
CA SER A 156 0.01 -1.18 13.74
C SER A 156 0.67 -0.42 12.58
N ILE A 157 0.50 -0.85 11.33
CA ILE A 157 1.02 -0.14 10.17
C ILE A 157 0.15 1.06 9.83
N LYS A 158 0.79 2.24 9.81
CA LYS A 158 0.24 3.45 9.22
C LYS A 158 0.82 3.67 7.82
N ILE A 159 -0.04 3.99 6.86
CA ILE A 159 0.31 4.28 5.49
C ILE A 159 0.20 5.79 5.29
N PHE A 160 1.32 6.42 4.94
CA PHE A 160 1.35 7.82 4.54
C PHE A 160 1.67 7.91 3.06
N LEU A 161 0.87 8.63 2.30
CA LEU A 161 0.97 8.77 0.86
C LEU A 161 1.58 10.12 0.52
N ASP A 162 2.43 10.15 -0.48
CA ASP A 162 2.96 11.39 -1.02
C ASP A 162 1.86 12.17 -1.76
N ARG A 163 1.77 13.47 -1.53
CA ARG A 163 0.73 14.34 -2.10
C ARG A 163 0.80 14.37 -3.63
N GLU A 164 1.99 14.40 -4.23
CA GLU A 164 2.12 14.40 -5.68
C GLU A 164 1.65 13.07 -6.28
N SER A 165 1.96 11.94 -5.63
CA SER A 165 1.44 10.62 -6.00
C SER A 165 -0.10 10.56 -5.92
N ILE A 166 -0.71 11.20 -4.92
CA ILE A 166 -2.18 11.32 -4.81
C ILE A 166 -2.75 12.11 -6.00
N ASP A 167 -2.21 13.30 -6.28
CA ASP A 167 -2.71 14.16 -7.35
C ASP A 167 -2.64 13.45 -8.71
N ARG A 168 -1.51 12.81 -9.03
CA ARG A 168 -1.35 12.01 -10.26
C ARG A 168 -2.29 10.82 -10.33
N CYS A 169 -2.52 10.15 -9.20
CA CYS A 169 -3.46 9.04 -9.12
C CYS A 169 -4.88 9.50 -9.48
N LEU A 170 -5.32 10.63 -8.94
CA LEU A 170 -6.66 11.19 -9.21
C LEU A 170 -6.82 11.61 -10.67
N GLU A 171 -5.79 12.23 -11.25
CA GLU A 171 -5.76 12.57 -12.68
C GLU A 171 -5.92 11.33 -13.56
N MET A 172 -5.18 10.25 -13.25
CA MET A 172 -5.26 8.99 -14.01
C MET A 172 -6.55 8.21 -13.79
N ALA A 173 -7.17 8.35 -12.62
CA ALA A 173 -8.45 7.73 -12.33
C ALA A 173 -9.61 8.39 -13.11
N GLU A 174 -9.34 9.40 -13.97
CA GLU A 174 -10.33 10.24 -14.64
C GLU A 174 -11.38 10.80 -13.65
N VAL A 175 -11.00 10.87 -12.37
CA VAL A 175 -11.74 11.60 -11.37
C VAL A 175 -11.42 13.06 -11.64
N LEU A 176 -12.08 13.62 -12.67
CA LEU A 176 -12.22 15.05 -12.79
C LEU A 176 -12.70 15.53 -11.43
N ILE A 177 -11.90 16.38 -10.79
CA ILE A 177 -12.31 17.17 -9.64
C ILE A 177 -13.35 18.16 -10.18
N THR A 178 -14.53 17.67 -10.55
CA THR A 178 -15.70 18.51 -10.77
C THR A 178 -16.18 18.93 -9.39
N SER A 179 -15.88 20.19 -9.12
CA SER A 179 -16.16 20.96 -7.91
C SER A 179 -15.11 20.88 -6.80
N THR A 180 -14.64 22.07 -6.49
CA THR A 180 -13.80 22.53 -5.39
C THR A 180 -14.24 22.03 -3.99
N ASN A 181 -15.38 21.35 -3.87
CA ASN A 181 -15.92 20.82 -2.61
C ASN A 181 -15.32 19.46 -2.20
N THR A 182 -14.91 18.60 -3.13
CA THR A 182 -14.35 17.28 -2.76
C THR A 182 -12.89 17.36 -2.29
N ARG A 183 -12.13 18.36 -2.80
CA ARG A 183 -10.78 18.67 -2.30
C ARG A 183 -10.79 19.04 -0.81
N ILE A 184 -11.86 19.69 -0.34
CA ILE A 184 -12.04 20.06 1.06
C ILE A 184 -12.38 18.81 1.89
N ASN A 185 -13.27 17.93 1.44
CA ASN A 185 -13.65 16.74 2.22
C ASN A 185 -12.54 15.67 2.34
N ILE A 186 -11.63 15.54 1.37
CA ILE A 186 -10.48 14.62 1.47
C ILE A 186 -9.37 15.20 2.39
N LEU A 187 -9.28 16.52 2.51
CA LEU A 187 -8.24 17.21 3.30
C LEU A 187 -8.71 17.68 4.70
N MET A 188 -10.02 17.72 4.98
CA MET A 188 -10.60 18.32 6.20
C MET A 188 -11.18 17.30 7.20
N LEU A 189 -10.91 16.00 7.06
CA LEU A 189 -11.34 14.99 8.03
C LEU A 189 -10.37 14.80 9.22
N GLU A 190 -9.58 15.83 9.55
CA GLU A 190 -8.87 15.92 10.83
C GLU A 190 -9.11 17.30 11.46
N HIS A 191 -10.18 17.39 12.25
CA HIS A 191 -10.27 18.25 13.43
C HIS A 191 -10.68 17.38 14.63
#